data_AF-A0A379DZK8-F1
#
_entry.id   AF-A0A379DZK8-F1
#
_cell.length_a   1.000
_cell.length_b   1.000
_cell.length_c   1.000
_cell.angle_alpha   90.00
_cell.angle_beta   90.00
_cell.angle_gamma   90.00
#
_symmetry.space_group_name_H-M   'P 1'
#
loop_
_entity.id
_entity.type
_entity.pdbx_description
1 polymer ?
#
loop_
_entity_poly.entity_id
_entity_poly.type
_entity_poly.pdbx_seq_one_letter_code
_entity_poly.pdbx_strand_id
1 'polypeptide(L)'
;MTKVAIKSDKITSFGGIFHVMDVFSKLELNQIIDSSLGQRGSTGTAFQYSDIISSLFYSYLCGADCLEDINTLVPQFSLSPKCTLPGADTVGRGLKRT
;
A
#
# COMPACT_ATOMS: atom_id res chain seq x y z
N MET A 1 -33.45 -30.28 2.46
CA MET A 1 -32.84 -29.23 1.62
C MET A 1 -31.81 -28.47 2.45
N THR A 2 -30.52 -28.63 2.17
CA THR A 2 -29.47 -27.92 2.87
C THR A 2 -29.37 -26.50 2.30
N LYS A 3 -29.70 -25.51 3.13
CA LYS A 3 -29.57 -24.09 2.79
C LYS A 3 -28.07 -23.77 2.69
N VAL A 4 -27.53 -23.78 1.47
CA VAL A 4 -26.21 -23.25 1.18
C VAL A 4 -26.26 -21.75 1.43
N ALA A 5 -25.68 -21.32 2.55
CA ALA A 5 -25.41 -19.92 2.82
C ALA A 5 -24.24 -19.51 1.92
N ILE A 6 -24.54 -18.98 0.73
CA ILE A 6 -23.52 -18.31 -0.09
C ILE A 6 -23.17 -17.02 0.64
N LYS A 7 -22.12 -17.05 1.47
CA LYS A 7 -21.46 -15.83 1.93
C LYS A 7 -20.78 -15.22 0.71
N SER A 8 -21.48 -14.34 0.01
CA SER A 8 -20.89 -13.42 -0.94
C SER A 8 -20.13 -12.34 -0.16
N ASP A 9 -19.07 -12.73 0.54
CA ASP A 9 -18.06 -11.77 0.96
C ASP A 9 -17.61 -11.03 -0.32
N LYS A 10 -17.43 -9.71 -0.27
CA LYS A 10 -17.14 -8.91 -1.47
C LYS A 10 -15.85 -9.40 -2.11
N ILE A 11 -15.95 -10.31 -3.08
CA ILE A 11 -14.82 -10.82 -3.84
C ILE A 11 -14.26 -9.63 -4.60
N THR A 12 -13.07 -9.20 -4.18
CA THR A 12 -12.31 -8.15 -4.86
C THR A 12 -11.24 -8.80 -5.71
N SER A 13 -11.08 -8.29 -6.94
CA SER A 13 -10.01 -8.70 -7.85
C SER A 13 -8.61 -8.43 -7.26
N PHE A 14 -8.53 -7.63 -6.19
CA PHE A 14 -7.31 -7.30 -5.46
C PHE A 14 -6.95 -8.30 -4.34
N GLY A 15 -7.61 -9.47 -4.26
CA GLY A 15 -7.27 -10.49 -3.26
C GLY A 15 -5.77 -10.90 -3.27
N GLY A 16 -5.16 -10.94 -4.46
CA GLY A 16 -3.74 -11.26 -4.61
C GLY A 16 -2.81 -10.23 -3.97
N ILE A 17 -3.09 -8.93 -4.11
CA ILE A 17 -2.23 -7.89 -3.55
C ILE A 17 -2.29 -7.88 -2.02
N PHE A 18 -3.42 -8.25 -1.41
CA PHE A 18 -3.51 -8.36 0.06
C PHE A 18 -2.61 -9.45 0.63
N HIS A 19 -2.45 -10.56 -0.10
CA HIS A 19 -1.48 -11.59 0.30
C HIS A 19 -0.05 -11.04 0.25
N VAL A 20 0.31 -10.28 -0.80
CA VAL A 20 1.63 -9.64 -0.91
C VAL A 20 1.85 -8.64 0.22
N MET A 21 0.86 -7.81 0.54
CA MET A 21 0.92 -6.86 1.66
C MET A 21 1.14 -7.57 3.01
N ASP A 22 0.47 -8.70 3.23
CA ASP A 22 0.65 -9.52 4.44
C ASP A 22 2.06 -10.11 4.52
N VAL A 23 2.57 -10.68 3.42
CA VAL A 23 3.95 -11.19 3.35
C VAL A 23 4.96 -10.07 3.57
N PHE A 24 4.76 -8.91 2.95
CA PHE A 24 5.61 -7.73 3.10
C PHE A 24 5.70 -7.28 4.57
N SER A 25 4.55 -7.28 5.26
CA SER A 25 4.49 -6.95 6.68
C SER A 25 5.13 -8.03 7.56
N LYS A 26 4.94 -9.32 7.26
CA LYS A 26 5.53 -10.45 8.01
C LYS A 26 7.05 -10.52 7.89
N LEU A 27 7.59 -10.08 6.76
CA LEU A 27 9.03 -9.96 6.53
C LEU A 27 9.63 -8.68 7.14
N GLU A 28 8.80 -7.87 7.81
CA GLU A 28 9.22 -6.64 8.49
C GLU A 28 9.92 -5.64 7.55
N LEU A 29 9.63 -5.70 6.25
CA LEU A 29 10.28 -4.85 5.24
C LEU A 29 10.03 -3.37 5.50
N ASN A 30 8.87 -3.00 6.06
CA ASN A 30 8.59 -1.63 6.48
C ASN A 30 9.66 -1.12 7.47
N GLN A 31 10.01 -1.92 8.48
CA GLN A 31 10.99 -1.53 9.50
C GLN A 31 12.39 -1.40 8.90
N ILE A 32 12.75 -2.29 7.98
CA ILE A 32 14.04 -2.23 7.27
C ILE A 32 14.15 -0.94 6.44
N ILE A 33 13.08 -0.60 5.72
CA ILE A 33 13.03 0.61 4.90
C ILE A 33 13.17 1.86 5.77
N ASP A 34 12.36 1.97 6.82
CA ASP A 34 12.38 3.15 7.71
C ASP A 34 13.71 3.27 8.46
N SER A 35 14.31 2.15 8.88
CA SER A 35 15.63 2.17 9.51
C SER A 35 16.75 2.57 8.54
N SER A 36 16.60 2.24 7.25
CA SER A 36 17.62 2.52 6.23
C SER A 36 17.54 3.94 5.68
N LEU A 37 16.32 4.47 5.50
CA LEU A 37 16.07 5.79 4.91
C LEU A 37 15.85 6.89 5.97
N GLY A 38 15.62 6.52 7.22
CA GLY A 38 15.37 7.45 8.31
C GLY A 38 13.97 8.08 8.24
N GLN A 39 13.79 9.19 8.95
CA GLN A 39 12.52 9.92 8.93
C GLN A 39 12.43 10.85 7.73
N ARG A 40 11.31 10.78 7.01
CA ARG A 40 11.02 11.62 5.84
C ARG A 40 10.72 13.08 6.19
N GLY A 41 10.22 13.36 7.39
CA GLY A 41 9.79 14.70 7.79
C GLY A 41 9.97 14.96 9.28
N SER A 42 10.04 16.24 9.63
CA SER A 42 10.22 16.69 11.02
C SER A 42 8.94 16.60 11.87
N THR A 43 7.78 16.39 11.21
CA THR A 43 6.47 16.32 11.87
C THR A 43 6.00 14.87 11.91
N GLY A 44 5.63 14.39 13.11
CA GLY A 44 5.17 13.00 13.34
C GLY A 44 3.86 12.60 12.65
N THR A 45 3.26 13.48 11.84
CA THR A 45 2.06 13.19 11.02
C THR A 45 2.38 12.85 9.57
N ALA A 46 3.66 12.89 9.17
CA ALA A 46 4.06 12.57 7.80
C ALA A 46 4.19 11.05 7.58
N PHE A 47 3.74 10.59 6.41
CA PHE A 47 4.02 9.24 5.91
C PHE A 47 5.52 8.95 5.93
N GLN A 48 5.89 7.76 6.41
CA GLN A 48 7.26 7.30 6.45
C GLN A 48 7.72 6.82 5.06
N TYR A 49 8.99 6.46 4.93
CA TYR A 49 9.50 5.97 3.65
C TYR A 49 8.95 4.58 3.33
N SER A 50 8.69 3.76 4.33
CA SER A 50 7.99 2.49 4.15
C SER A 50 6.62 2.65 3.50
N ASP A 51 5.84 3.67 3.89
CA ASP A 51 4.53 3.98 3.29
C ASP A 51 4.67 4.41 1.82
N ILE A 52 5.66 5.25 1.51
CA ILE A 52 5.92 5.72 0.13
C ILE A 52 6.29 4.55 -0.78
N ILE A 53 7.26 3.74 -0.34
CA ILE A 53 7.77 2.60 -1.12
C ILE A 53 6.69 1.54 -1.25
N SER A 54 5.93 1.28 -0.18
CA SER A 54 4.79 0.37 -0.22
C SER A 54 3.74 0.81 -1.24
N SER A 55 3.35 2.09 -1.23
CA SER A 55 2.38 2.64 -2.19
C SER A 55 2.86 2.44 -3.63
N LEU A 56 4.12 2.79 -3.91
CA LEU A 56 4.72 2.61 -5.23
C LEU A 56 4.81 1.13 -5.63
N PHE A 57 5.27 0.27 -4.73
CA PHE A 57 5.49 -1.16 -5.00
C PHE A 57 4.19 -1.90 -5.26
N TYR A 58 3.16 -1.69 -4.45
CA TYR A 58 1.87 -2.34 -4.66
C TYR A 58 1.17 -1.83 -5.91
N SER A 59 1.26 -0.53 -6.20
CA SER A 59 0.74 0.02 -7.44
C SER A 59 1.43 -0.57 -8.67
N TYR A 60 2.76 -0.71 -8.63
CA TYR A 60 3.52 -1.36 -9.69
C TYR A 60 3.08 -2.81 -9.91
N LEU A 61 2.92 -3.60 -8.84
CA LEU A 61 2.42 -4.98 -8.93
C LEU A 61 0.99 -5.09 -9.47
N CYS A 62 0.19 -4.04 -9.31
CA CYS A 62 -1.14 -3.93 -9.89
C CYS A 62 -1.15 -3.38 -11.32
N GLY A 63 0.02 -3.17 -11.94
CA GLY A 63 0.14 -2.72 -13.32
C GLY A 63 0.03 -1.21 -13.52
N ALA A 64 0.27 -0.40 -12.48
CA ALA A 64 0.41 1.05 -12.64
C ALA A 64 1.63 1.39 -13.52
N ASP A 65 1.41 2.25 -14.50
CA ASP A 65 2.48 2.75 -15.39
C ASP A 65 2.88 4.18 -15.00
N CYS A 66 1.91 4.99 -14.56
CA CYS A 66 2.11 6.37 -14.12
C CYS A 66 1.92 6.53 -12.61
N LEU A 67 2.53 7.57 -12.05
CA LEU A 67 2.38 7.92 -10.64
C LEU A 67 0.91 8.23 -10.30
N GLU A 68 0.18 8.85 -11.22
CA GLU A 68 -1.24 9.17 -11.03
C GLU A 68 -2.14 7.94 -10.82
N ASP A 69 -1.78 6.77 -11.37
CA ASP A 69 -2.54 5.53 -11.18
C ASP A 69 -2.64 5.12 -9.71
N ILE A 70 -1.66 5.52 -8.89
CA ILE A 70 -1.67 5.31 -7.43
C ILE A 70 -2.98 5.84 -6.82
N ASN A 71 -3.47 6.99 -7.26
CA ASN A 71 -4.70 7.58 -6.71
C ASN A 71 -5.94 6.72 -6.98
N THR A 72 -5.94 5.93 -8.06
CA THR A 72 -7.01 5.00 -8.42
C THR A 72 -6.92 3.70 -7.60
N LEU A 73 -5.70 3.29 -7.23
CA LEU A 73 -5.41 2.03 -6.57
C LEU A 73 -5.45 2.10 -5.04
N VAL A 74 -5.01 3.22 -4.44
CA VAL A 74 -5.07 3.46 -2.99
C VAL A 74 -6.45 3.15 -2.37
N PRO A 75 -7.61 3.56 -2.93
CA PRO A 75 -8.90 3.21 -2.33
C PRO A 75 -9.18 1.70 -2.31
N GLN A 76 -8.60 0.92 -3.25
CA GLN A 76 -8.69 -0.54 -3.24
C GLN A 76 -7.80 -1.13 -2.14
N PHE A 77 -6.61 -0.56 -1.93
CA PHE A 77 -5.69 -0.97 -0.88
C PHE A 77 -6.26 -0.72 0.52
N SER A 78 -7.02 0.35 0.71
CA SER A 78 -7.70 0.67 1.98
C SER A 78 -8.81 -0.32 2.36
N LEU A 79 -9.18 -1.26 1.48
CA LEU A 79 -10.03 -2.39 1.87
C LEU A 79 -9.29 -3.36 2.83
N SER A 80 -7.96 -3.32 2.86
CA SER A 80 -7.17 -4.01 3.86
C SER A 80 -7.13 -3.21 5.17
N PRO A 81 -7.53 -3.79 6.31
CA PRO A 81 -7.74 -3.08 7.59
C PRO A 81 -6.49 -2.47 8.22
N LYS A 82 -5.30 -2.63 7.61
CA LYS A 82 -4.02 -2.11 8.10
C LYS A 82 -3.27 -1.25 7.08
N CYS A 83 -3.89 -0.90 5.96
CA CYS A 83 -3.20 -0.27 4.84
C CYS A 83 -3.73 1.16 4.60
N THR A 84 -3.02 2.14 5.15
CA THR A 84 -3.19 3.56 4.80
C THR A 84 -1.98 3.98 4.01
N LEU A 85 -2.14 4.19 2.70
CA LEU A 85 -1.04 4.51 1.81
C LEU A 85 -1.16 5.92 1.24
N PRO A 86 -0.03 6.61 1.02
CA PRO A 86 -0.01 7.92 0.39
C PRO A 86 -0.42 7.85 -1.08
N GLY A 87 -1.10 8.89 -1.56
CA GLY A 87 -1.39 9.09 -2.97
C GLY A 87 -0.20 9.61 -3.79
N ALA A 88 -0.42 9.80 -5.08
CA ALA A 88 0.59 10.15 -6.07
C ALA A 88 1.45 11.38 -5.67
N ASP A 89 0.84 12.51 -5.29
CA ASP A 89 1.58 13.73 -4.91
C ASP A 89 2.58 13.44 -3.77
N THR A 90 2.12 12.73 -2.74
CA THR A 90 2.96 12.41 -1.59
C THR A 90 4.05 11.42 -1.95
N VAL A 91 3.79 10.45 -2.83
CA VAL A 91 4.82 9.53 -3.34
C VAL A 91 5.86 10.29 -4.17
N GLY A 92 5.43 11.13 -5.12
CA GLY A 92 6.31 11.90 -5.98
C GLY A 92 7.22 12.85 -5.20
N ARG A 93 6.70 13.52 -4.17
CA ARG A 93 7.52 14.32 -3.25
C ARG A 93 8.51 13.49 -2.45
N GLY A 94 8.19 12.23 -2.14
CA GLY A 94 9.04 11.32 -1.37
C GLY A 94 10.22 10.78 -2.19
N LEU A 95 10.01 10.64 -3.50
CA LEU A 95 11.03 10.19 -4.46
C LEU A 95 11.92 11.32 -4.96
N LYS A 96 11.43 12.57 -4.91
CA LYS A 96 12.22 13.73 -5.31
C LYS A 96 13.42 13.90 -4.38
N ARG A 97 14.63 13.89 -4.96
CA ARG A 97 15.86 14.19 -4.23
C ARG A 97 15.79 15.62 -3.69
N THR A 98 15.93 15.76 -2.37
CA THR A 98 16.04 17.06 -1.68
C THR A 98 17.40 17.67 -1.95
#